data_AF-A0A3N1K101-F1
#
_entry.id   AF-A0A3N1K101-F1
#
_cell.length_a   1.000
_cell.length_b   1.000
_cell.length_c   1.000
_cell.angle_alpha   90.00
_cell.angle_beta   90.00
_cell.angle_gamma   90.00
#
_symmetry.space_group_name_H-M   'P 1'
#
loop_
_entity.id
_entity.type
_entity.pdbx_description
1 polymer ?
#
loop_
_entity_poly.entity_id
_entity_poly.type
_entity_poly.pdbx_seq_one_letter_code
_entity_poly.pdbx_strand_id
1 'polypeptide(L)'
;MASKSSDREAREAARRGGRPGRCCPGRSKDGTYRSENSDKARVDAAQKEAQGLQEVGKKLGAEVDTTKVKASVDGVRNGRIYDGLVKKPDGTYAGIEIKSGTASRTAAQRAFDTAVSPDNPAIATLNGKIIKITEVIEQKVP
;
A
#
# COMPACT_ATOMS: atom_id res chain seq x y z
N MET A 1 7.19 -13.45 -57.85
CA MET A 1 6.07 -13.19 -56.93
C MET A 1 6.46 -13.84 -55.59
N ALA A 2 7.05 -13.13 -54.62
CA ALA A 2 6.37 -12.27 -53.65
C ALA A 2 5.06 -12.94 -53.16
N SER A 3 4.87 -13.35 -51.91
CA SER A 3 5.44 -12.93 -50.65
C SER A 3 5.25 -14.05 -49.60
N LYS A 4 6.28 -14.37 -48.82
CA LYS A 4 6.17 -15.23 -47.61
C LYS A 4 5.93 -14.41 -46.34
N SER A 5 5.35 -13.20 -46.43
CA SER A 5 5.26 -12.28 -45.28
C SER A 5 3.89 -12.19 -44.60
N SER A 6 2.78 -12.73 -45.11
CA SER A 6 1.45 -12.45 -44.52
C SER A 6 0.99 -13.42 -43.43
N ASP A 7 1.54 -14.65 -43.36
CA ASP A 7 1.05 -15.65 -42.40
C ASP A 7 1.63 -15.48 -40.98
N ARG A 8 2.71 -14.71 -40.84
CA ARG A 8 3.28 -14.38 -39.51
C ARG A 8 2.52 -13.24 -38.83
N GLU A 9 1.95 -12.31 -39.58
CA GLU A 9 1.06 -11.25 -39.06
C GLU A 9 -0.29 -11.80 -38.59
N ALA A 10 -0.82 -12.84 -39.25
CA ALA A 10 -2.08 -13.48 -38.83
C ALA A 10 -1.97 -14.22 -37.47
N ARG A 11 -0.78 -14.67 -37.08
CA ARG A 11 -0.55 -15.32 -35.79
C ARG A 11 -0.32 -14.34 -34.63
N GLU A 12 0.04 -13.10 -34.92
CA GLU A 12 0.22 -12.07 -33.88
C GLU A 12 -1.10 -11.34 -33.55
N ALA A 13 -2.02 -11.23 -34.53
CA ALA A 13 -3.38 -10.72 -34.30
C ALA A 13 -4.24 -11.64 -33.41
N ALA A 14 -3.98 -12.95 -33.39
CA ALA A 14 -4.68 -13.90 -32.52
C ALA A 14 -4.32 -13.74 -31.03
N ARG A 15 -3.23 -13.03 -30.68
CA ARG A 15 -2.85 -12.72 -29.30
C ARG A 15 -3.46 -11.42 -28.75
N ARG A 16 -4.09 -10.61 -29.61
CA ARG A 16 -4.68 -9.30 -29.23
C ARG A 16 -6.22 -9.25 -29.25
N GLY A 17 -6.89 -10.36 -29.56
CA GLY A 17 -8.35 -10.41 -29.68
C GLY A 17 -9.02 -11.38 -28.71
N GLY A 18 -8.79 -11.23 -27.40
CA GLY A 18 -9.55 -11.95 -26.38
C GLY A 18 -11.01 -11.46 -26.35
N ARG A 19 -11.86 -12.10 -27.16
CA ARG A 19 -13.31 -11.91 -27.20
C ARG A 19 -13.91 -11.83 -25.78
N PRO A 20 -14.77 -10.84 -25.48
CA PRO A 20 -15.36 -10.72 -24.16
C PRO A 20 -16.40 -11.82 -23.94
N GLY A 21 -16.21 -12.57 -22.86
CA GLY A 21 -17.27 -13.33 -22.19
C GLY A 21 -17.46 -14.77 -22.65
N ARG A 22 -16.91 -15.73 -21.88
CA ARG A 22 -17.62 -16.98 -21.52
C ARG A 22 -16.93 -17.91 -20.49
N CYS A 23 -16.06 -17.44 -19.59
CA CYS A 23 -15.45 -18.36 -18.61
C CYS A 23 -15.44 -17.85 -17.16
N CYS A 24 -15.63 -16.55 -16.91
CA CYS A 24 -15.49 -16.02 -15.56
C CYS A 24 -16.57 -14.99 -15.25
N PRO A 25 -17.74 -15.40 -14.75
CA PRO A 25 -18.66 -14.49 -14.08
C PRO A 25 -17.89 -13.71 -12.99
N GLY A 26 -17.98 -12.37 -12.98
CA GLY A 26 -17.36 -11.52 -11.96
C GLY A 26 -16.01 -10.85 -12.32
N ARG A 27 -15.49 -11.00 -13.55
CA ARG A 27 -14.30 -10.25 -13.99
C ARG A 27 -14.64 -9.02 -14.84
N SER A 28 -13.99 -7.90 -14.54
CA SER A 28 -13.93 -6.66 -15.31
C SER A 28 -13.25 -6.87 -16.68
N LYS A 29 -13.42 -5.90 -17.59
CA LYS A 29 -12.84 -5.92 -18.95
C LYS A 29 -11.31 -6.00 -18.98
N ASP A 30 -10.63 -5.66 -17.89
CA ASP A 30 -9.18 -5.78 -17.70
C ASP A 30 -8.75 -7.10 -17.03
N GLY A 31 -9.67 -8.07 -16.85
CA GLY A 31 -9.39 -9.36 -16.25
C GLY A 31 -9.33 -9.37 -14.72
N THR A 32 -9.60 -8.24 -14.06
CA THR A 32 -9.66 -8.15 -12.59
C THR A 32 -11.02 -8.58 -12.04
N TYR A 33 -11.07 -9.23 -10.89
CA TYR A 33 -12.34 -9.48 -10.20
C TYR A 33 -12.80 -8.19 -9.53
N ARG A 34 -13.87 -7.56 -10.04
CA ARG A 34 -14.53 -6.41 -9.41
C ARG A 34 -16.00 -6.73 -9.26
N SER A 35 -16.37 -7.18 -8.06
CA SER A 35 -17.77 -7.25 -7.65
C SER A 35 -18.13 -5.98 -6.89
N GLU A 36 -19.40 -5.59 -6.90
CA GLU A 36 -19.90 -4.43 -6.14
C GLU A 36 -19.55 -4.53 -4.64
N ASN A 37 -19.53 -5.75 -4.09
CA ASN A 37 -19.10 -6.00 -2.71
C ASN A 37 -17.61 -5.67 -2.51
N SER A 38 -16.77 -5.92 -3.52
CA SER A 38 -15.35 -5.56 -3.49
C SER A 38 -15.16 -4.05 -3.52
N ASP A 39 -16.00 -3.32 -4.25
CA ASP A 39 -15.92 -1.86 -4.32
C ASP A 39 -16.41 -1.21 -3.02
N LYS A 40 -17.52 -1.70 -2.44
CA LYS A 40 -17.99 -1.28 -1.11
C LYS A 40 -16.93 -1.53 -0.02
N ALA A 41 -16.30 -2.71 -0.02
CA ALA A 41 -15.24 -3.03 0.95
C ALA A 41 -14.00 -2.13 0.82
N ARG A 42 -13.64 -1.70 -0.41
CA ARG A 42 -12.54 -0.75 -0.64
C ARG A 42 -12.88 0.65 -0.13
N VAL A 43 -14.10 1.11 -0.38
CA VAL A 43 -14.57 2.41 0.12
C VAL A 43 -14.57 2.42 1.65
N ASP A 44 -15.08 1.35 2.27
CA ASP A 44 -15.06 1.19 3.73
C ASP A 44 -13.62 1.20 4.29
N ALA A 45 -12.70 0.46 3.68
CA ALA A 45 -11.30 0.44 4.11
C ALA A 45 -10.63 1.82 4.02
N ALA A 46 -10.86 2.56 2.93
CA ALA A 46 -10.32 3.91 2.77
C ALA A 46 -10.92 4.91 3.77
N GLN A 47 -12.22 4.80 4.06
CA GLN A 47 -12.88 5.63 5.08
C GLN A 47 -12.32 5.33 6.47
N LYS A 48 -12.14 4.04 6.81
CA LYS A 48 -11.55 3.63 8.10
C LYS A 48 -10.10 4.06 8.22
N GLU A 49 -9.32 4.02 7.14
CA GLU A 49 -7.95 4.54 7.12
C GLU A 49 -7.93 6.04 7.44
N ALA A 50 -8.75 6.84 6.74
CA ALA A 50 -8.86 8.27 6.98
C ALA A 50 -9.32 8.59 8.42
N GLN A 51 -10.32 7.86 8.93
CA GLN A 51 -10.78 8.00 10.31
C GLN A 51 -9.65 7.67 11.31
N GLY A 52 -8.95 6.56 11.10
CA GLY A 52 -7.86 6.14 11.98
C GLY A 52 -6.73 7.16 12.05
N LEU A 53 -6.35 7.75 10.91
CA LEU A 53 -5.35 8.81 10.87
C LEU A 53 -5.83 10.06 11.63
N GLN A 54 -7.09 10.46 11.48
CA GLN A 54 -7.66 11.57 12.24
C GLN A 54 -7.69 11.28 13.76
N GLU A 55 -8.03 10.06 14.16
CA GLU A 55 -8.00 9.65 15.56
C GLU A 55 -6.60 9.70 16.16
N VAL A 56 -5.58 9.24 15.41
CA VAL A 56 -4.18 9.34 15.83
C VAL A 56 -3.77 10.81 16.01
N GLY A 57 -4.09 11.67 15.05
CA GLY A 57 -3.78 13.10 15.14
C GLY A 57 -4.41 13.75 16.38
N LYS A 58 -5.69 13.44 16.67
CA LYS A 58 -6.38 13.91 17.89
C LYS A 58 -5.74 13.38 19.16
N LYS A 59 -5.39 12.10 19.22
CA LYS A 59 -4.77 11.47 20.40
C LYS A 59 -3.39 12.06 20.72
N LEU A 60 -2.61 12.35 19.69
CA LEU A 60 -1.27 12.91 19.83
C LEU A 60 -1.25 14.43 19.91
N GLY A 61 -2.36 15.11 19.63
CA GLY A 61 -2.40 16.57 19.49
C GLY A 61 -1.50 17.08 18.36
N ALA A 62 -1.33 16.28 17.31
CA ALA A 62 -0.39 16.53 16.23
C ALA A 62 -1.07 16.42 14.86
N GLU A 63 -0.55 17.19 13.89
CA GLU A 63 -0.94 17.04 12.50
C GLU A 63 -0.34 15.75 11.92
N VAL A 64 -1.18 14.99 11.20
CA VAL A 64 -0.78 13.76 10.52
C VAL A 64 -0.58 14.05 9.05
N ASP A 65 0.62 13.79 8.53
CA ASP A 65 0.88 13.77 7.10
C ASP A 65 0.37 12.43 6.55
N THR A 66 -0.65 12.48 5.68
CA THR A 66 -1.28 11.28 5.09
C THR A 66 -0.53 10.76 3.86
N THR A 67 0.67 11.29 3.59
CA THR A 67 1.51 10.81 2.50
C THR A 67 2.06 9.43 2.82
N LYS A 68 1.67 8.43 2.02
CA LYS A 68 2.21 7.08 2.15
C LYS A 68 3.66 7.03 1.69
N VAL A 69 4.54 6.59 2.56
CA VAL A 69 5.97 6.40 2.25
C VAL A 69 6.37 4.95 2.40
N LYS A 70 7.24 4.47 1.50
CA LYS A 70 7.92 3.19 1.67
C LYS A 70 9.22 3.42 2.43
N ALA A 71 9.33 2.82 3.59
CA ALA A 71 10.49 2.86 4.45
C ALA A 71 11.29 1.55 4.38
N SER A 72 12.59 1.65 4.62
CA SER A 72 13.50 0.50 4.79
C SER A 72 14.22 0.65 6.12
N VAL A 73 14.50 -0.44 6.82
CA VAL A 73 15.24 -0.43 8.10
C VAL A 73 16.40 -1.41 8.02
N ASP A 74 17.51 -1.10 8.68
CA ASP A 74 18.68 -1.97 8.65
C ASP A 74 18.35 -3.33 9.29
N GLY A 75 18.96 -4.39 8.76
CA GLY A 75 18.72 -5.77 9.17
C GLY A 75 17.41 -6.40 8.64
N VAL A 76 16.54 -5.66 7.94
CA VAL A 76 15.28 -6.18 7.38
C VAL A 76 15.23 -5.98 5.87
N ARG A 77 15.13 -7.10 5.12
CA ARG A 77 15.16 -7.09 3.65
C ARG A 77 13.97 -6.38 3.01
N ASN A 78 12.79 -6.51 3.61
CA ASN A 78 11.55 -6.00 3.03
C ASN A 78 11.25 -4.61 3.57
N GLY A 79 10.82 -3.70 2.70
CA GLY A 79 10.35 -2.38 3.11
C GLY A 79 8.92 -2.42 3.68
N ARG A 80 8.56 -1.36 4.40
CA ARG A 80 7.22 -1.13 4.96
C ARG A 80 6.59 0.10 4.35
N ILE A 81 5.31 0.03 3.99
CA ILE A 81 4.53 1.22 3.65
C ILE A 81 3.74 1.60 4.89
N TYR A 82 3.77 2.88 5.25
CA TYR A 82 2.94 3.47 6.29
C TYR A 82 1.78 4.25 5.67
N ASP A 83 0.65 4.30 6.39
CA ASP A 83 -0.57 5.01 5.97
C ASP A 83 -0.49 6.52 6.29
N GLY A 84 0.33 6.89 7.28
CA GLY A 84 0.62 8.27 7.58
C GLY A 84 1.88 8.44 8.43
N LEU A 85 2.23 9.69 8.68
CA LEU A 85 3.43 10.09 9.41
C LEU A 85 3.08 11.21 10.40
N VAL A 86 3.68 11.16 11.58
CA VAL A 86 3.67 12.28 12.54
C VAL A 86 5.08 12.72 12.79
N LYS A 87 5.35 14.02 12.61
CA LYS A 87 6.64 14.60 12.92
C LYS A 87 6.76 14.82 14.43
N LYS A 88 7.83 14.31 15.02
CA LYS A 88 8.16 14.49 16.44
C LYS A 88 8.91 15.80 16.68
N PRO A 89 8.93 16.31 17.93
CA PRO A 89 9.66 17.54 18.27
C PRO A 89 11.15 17.48 17.94
N ASP A 90 11.76 16.29 18.01
CA ASP A 90 13.17 16.04 17.65
C ASP A 90 13.47 16.08 16.14
N GLY A 91 12.44 16.28 15.31
CA GLY A 91 12.54 16.33 13.84
C GLY A 91 12.48 14.98 13.13
N THR A 92 12.49 13.87 13.87
CA THR A 92 12.21 12.53 13.32
C THR A 92 10.71 12.28 13.24
N TYR A 93 10.31 11.11 12.74
CA TYR A 93 8.91 10.77 12.49
C TYR A 93 8.50 9.49 13.22
N ALA A 94 7.21 9.39 13.52
CA ALA A 94 6.52 8.14 13.81
C ALA A 94 5.74 7.69 12.56
N GLY A 95 5.87 6.43 12.16
CA GLY A 95 5.10 5.83 11.08
C GLY A 95 3.77 5.28 11.58
N ILE A 96 2.66 5.62 10.93
CA ILE A 96 1.32 5.19 11.33
C ILE A 96 0.84 4.08 10.40
N GLU A 97 0.34 3.00 10.99
CA GLU A 97 -0.37 1.93 10.29
C GLU A 97 -1.80 1.85 10.83
N ILE A 98 -2.79 1.94 9.93
CA ILE A 98 -4.19 1.73 10.26
C ILE A 98 -4.59 0.29 9.94
N LYS A 99 -5.25 -0.37 10.90
CA LYS A 99 -5.83 -1.69 10.72
C LYS A 99 -7.33 -1.59 10.81
N SER A 100 -8.04 -1.86 9.70
CA SER A 100 -9.48 -2.05 9.70
C SER A 100 -9.84 -3.53 9.82
N GLY A 101 -10.86 -3.83 10.62
CA GLY A 101 -11.38 -5.19 10.80
C GLY A 101 -10.47 -6.14 11.60
N THR A 102 -10.50 -7.43 11.26
CA THR A 102 -9.80 -8.51 11.99
C THR A 102 -8.38 -8.78 11.50
N ALA A 103 -7.85 -7.95 10.59
CA ALA A 103 -6.54 -8.15 9.99
C ALA A 103 -5.41 -8.00 11.01
N SER A 104 -4.63 -9.07 11.21
CA SER A 104 -3.40 -9.05 12.01
C SER A 104 -2.18 -8.77 11.14
N ARG A 105 -1.13 -8.19 11.73
CA ARG A 105 0.19 -8.06 11.08
C ARG A 105 0.70 -9.41 10.58
N THR A 106 1.38 -9.42 9.44
CA THR A 106 2.17 -10.59 9.01
C THR A 106 3.46 -10.69 9.83
N ALA A 107 4.12 -11.86 9.82
CA ALA A 107 5.41 -12.02 10.50
C ALA A 107 6.48 -11.05 9.99
N ALA A 108 6.48 -10.77 8.68
CA ALA A 108 7.40 -9.81 8.07
C ALA A 108 7.12 -8.37 8.54
N GLN A 109 5.85 -7.98 8.65
CA GLN A 109 5.49 -6.66 9.18
C GLN A 109 5.89 -6.52 10.65
N ARG A 110 5.70 -7.56 11.47
CA ARG A 110 6.18 -7.54 12.86
C ARG A 110 7.70 -7.40 12.94
N ALA A 111 8.44 -8.19 12.17
CA ALA A 111 9.90 -8.11 12.16
C ALA A 111 10.40 -6.72 11.76
N PHE A 112 9.76 -6.09 10.78
CA PHE A 112 10.05 -4.70 10.42
C PHE A 112 9.76 -3.75 11.58
N ASP A 113 8.53 -3.76 12.09
CA ASP A 113 8.08 -2.82 13.12
C ASP A 113 8.91 -2.97 14.41
N THR A 114 9.37 -4.19 14.75
CA THR A 114 10.27 -4.46 15.90
C THR A 114 11.70 -3.99 15.67
N ALA A 115 12.18 -3.95 14.42
CA ALA A 115 13.53 -3.48 14.12
C ALA A 115 13.65 -1.95 14.18
N VAL A 116 12.54 -1.22 14.04
CA VAL A 116 12.51 0.25 14.09
C VAL A 116 12.71 0.73 15.53
N SER A 117 13.73 1.57 15.71
CA SER A 117 14.00 2.23 16.98
C SER A 117 14.71 3.58 16.75
N PRO A 118 14.92 4.41 17.79
CA PRO A 118 15.76 5.60 17.68
C PRO A 118 17.19 5.31 17.18
N ASP A 119 17.78 4.19 17.62
CA ASP A 119 19.13 3.77 17.25
C ASP A 119 19.19 3.04 15.91
N ASN A 120 18.07 2.44 15.48
CA ASN A 120 17.90 1.80 14.18
C ASN A 120 16.68 2.38 13.44
N PRO A 121 16.77 3.63 12.96
CA PRO A 121 15.63 4.28 12.32
C PRO A 121 15.32 3.65 10.96
N ALA A 122 14.03 3.50 10.67
CA ALA A 122 13.59 3.29 9.30
C ALA A 122 13.81 4.57 8.47
N ILE A 123 14.35 4.41 7.27
CA ILE A 123 14.64 5.50 6.33
C ILE A 123 13.60 5.50 5.21
N ALA A 124 13.04 6.67 4.94
CA ALA A 124 12.09 6.90 3.85
C ALA A 124 12.36 8.24 3.16
N THR A 125 11.77 8.44 1.99
CA THR A 125 11.78 9.71 1.28
C THR A 125 10.40 10.35 1.36
N LEU A 126 10.31 11.54 1.94
CA LEU A 126 9.11 12.37 2.01
C LEU A 126 9.37 13.69 1.30
N ASN A 127 8.60 13.99 0.24
CA ASN A 127 8.73 15.23 -0.53
C ASN A 127 10.18 15.52 -1.00
N GLY A 128 10.86 14.47 -1.47
CA GLY A 128 12.25 14.54 -1.93
C GLY A 128 13.31 14.63 -0.82
N LYS A 129 12.91 14.63 0.45
CA LYS A 129 13.82 14.66 1.60
C LYS A 129 13.88 13.32 2.29
N ILE A 130 15.08 12.93 2.71
CA ILE A 130 15.26 11.74 3.55
C ILE A 130 14.73 12.06 4.95
N ILE A 131 13.87 11.18 5.47
CA ILE A 131 13.36 11.24 6.83
C ILE A 131 13.78 9.99 7.61
N LYS A 132 13.85 10.15 8.94
CA LYS A 132 14.06 9.05 9.88
C LYS A 132 12.77 8.77 10.63
N ILE A 133 12.32 7.54 10.57
CA ILE A 133 11.17 7.02 11.30
C ILE A 133 11.72 6.17 12.45
N THR A 134 11.41 6.56 13.68
CA THR A 134 12.03 5.97 14.90
C THR A 134 11.02 5.24 15.77
N GLU A 135 9.75 5.29 15.40
CA GLU A 135 8.64 4.66 16.12
C GLU A 135 7.55 4.25 15.12
N VAL A 136 6.79 3.20 15.47
CA VAL A 136 5.63 2.75 14.70
C VAL A 136 4.39 2.77 15.59
N ILE A 137 3.36 3.47 15.13
CA ILE A 137 2.06 3.58 15.78
C ILE A 137 1.06 2.73 15.00
N GLU A 138 0.49 1.72 15.66
CA GLU A 138 -0.65 0.97 15.10
C GLU A 138 -1.95 1.51 15.69
N GLN A 139 -2.89 1.87 14.83
CA GLN A 139 -4.25 2.22 15.24
C GLN A 139 -5.24 1.24 14.61
N LYS A 140 -6.04 0.59 15.45
CA LYS A 140 -7.13 -0.26 15.02
C LYS A 140 -8.42 0.55 14.91
N VAL A 141 -9.10 0.44 13.78
CA VAL A 141 -10.43 1.02 13.56
C VAL A 141 -11.41 -0.13 13.42
N PRO A 142 -12.39 -0.28 14.33
CA PRO A 142 -13.36 -1.37 14.29
C PRO A 142 -14.20 -1.35 13.00
#